data_AF-A0A8T4Q9Q8-F1
#
_entry.id   AF-A0A8T4Q9Q8-F1
#
_cell.length_a   1.000
_cell.length_b   1.000
_cell.length_c   1.000
_cell.angle_alpha   90.00
_cell.angle_beta   90.00
_cell.angle_gamma   90.00
#
_symmetry.space_group_name_H-M   'P 1'
#
loop_
_entity.id
_entity.type
_entity.pdbx_description
1 polymer ?
#
loop_
_entity_poly.entity_id
_entity_poly.type
_entity_poly.pdbx_seq_one_letter_code
_entity_poly.pdbx_strand_id
1 'polypeptide(L)'
;MSELEKIAKQAYPPLIGINSITRIIDACWNGKAATDVPVMFKDVPSTIIDKETLALIQVVDLHAAMDHAATAVGSATLFRSLMRPLTSLDLILAKQESVRELESNDKLRNAIGEYLKEFQKGENDLFKFLNGCIGPIGVYRESKAATKAGKRMADAVKNIPMPESPYARFLIDEIRNFEGSPAYRLMRGPIWRTFRGLKSKEDVGYFTPRLKFRYHRFTLDTYGFLLPIAGAVGGMKMGMISGEVASAISFGLSVFGAYWALLYGGIAKPRIDLDKVIDPLRKKTLRDLPFIGAIDAVGKLDELMSFIAYAKATPHPT
;
A
#
# COMPACT_ATOMS: atom_id res chain seq x y z
N MET A 1 -22.11 -12.22 6.67
CA MET A 1 -20.79 -12.65 7.15
C MET A 1 -20.97 -14.05 7.71
N SER A 2 -20.47 -15.07 7.01
CA SER A 2 -20.60 -16.47 7.46
C SER A 2 -19.80 -16.72 8.75
N GLU A 3 -20.12 -17.75 9.53
CA GLU A 3 -19.38 -18.09 10.76
C GLU A 3 -17.88 -18.34 10.47
N LEU A 4 -17.58 -18.96 9.33
CA LEU A 4 -16.21 -19.19 8.87
C LEU A 4 -15.43 -17.89 8.68
N GLU A 5 -16.06 -16.83 8.17
CA GLU A 5 -15.42 -15.51 8.00
C GLU A 5 -15.09 -14.86 9.35
N LYS A 6 -15.96 -15.01 10.35
CA LYS A 6 -15.70 -14.50 11.70
C LYS A 6 -14.51 -15.22 12.32
N ILE A 7 -14.48 -16.54 12.23
CA ILE A 7 -13.38 -17.37 12.74
C ILE A 7 -12.08 -17.01 12.01
N ALA A 8 -12.10 -16.88 10.68
CA ALA A 8 -10.93 -16.51 9.89
C ALA A 8 -10.35 -15.12 10.23
N LYS A 9 -11.22 -14.15 10.57
CA LYS A 9 -10.81 -12.80 11.01
C LYS A 9 -10.28 -12.78 12.44
N GLN A 10 -10.80 -13.65 13.32
CA GLN A 10 -10.33 -13.75 14.72
C GLN A 10 -9.04 -14.56 14.84
N ALA A 11 -8.83 -15.56 13.98
CA ALA A 11 -7.70 -16.49 14.06
C ALA A 11 -6.34 -15.80 13.91
N TYR A 12 -6.25 -14.75 13.09
CA TYR A 12 -5.01 -14.04 12.83
C TYR A 12 -5.14 -12.54 13.05
N PRO A 13 -4.30 -11.91 13.90
CA PRO A 13 -4.18 -10.45 13.87
C PRO A 13 -3.63 -10.03 12.51
N PRO A 14 -4.14 -8.96 11.88
CA PRO A 14 -3.68 -8.53 10.56
C PRO A 14 -2.18 -8.19 10.56
N LEU A 15 -1.44 -8.68 9.57
CA LEU A 15 0.01 -8.44 9.46
C LEU A 15 0.36 -6.96 9.42
N ILE A 16 -0.48 -6.13 8.79
CA ILE A 16 -0.25 -4.68 8.73
C ILE A 16 -0.18 -4.04 10.12
N GLY A 17 -0.99 -4.53 11.07
CA GLY A 17 -0.97 -4.01 12.44
C GLY A 17 0.41 -4.21 13.08
N ILE A 18 0.94 -5.43 12.98
CA ILE A 18 2.28 -5.79 13.47
C ILE A 18 3.35 -5.01 12.71
N ASN A 19 3.30 -5.03 11.38
CA ASN A 19 4.27 -4.36 10.51
C ASN A 19 4.37 -2.85 10.74
N SER A 20 3.26 -2.19 11.07
CA SER A 20 3.25 -0.75 11.35
C SER A 20 4.10 -0.36 12.58
N ILE A 21 4.36 -1.31 13.48
CA ILE A 21 5.14 -1.13 14.70
C ILE A 21 6.56 -1.66 14.53
N THR A 22 6.70 -2.89 14.02
CA THR A 22 7.94 -3.66 14.07
C THR A 22 8.66 -3.78 12.73
N ARG A 23 8.03 -3.35 11.63
CA ARG A 23 8.59 -3.41 10.27
C ARG A 23 9.05 -4.82 9.85
N ILE A 24 8.23 -5.83 10.15
CA ILE A 24 8.46 -7.22 9.71
C ILE A 24 8.58 -7.38 8.18
N ILE A 25 8.07 -6.43 7.41
CA ILE A 25 8.31 -6.31 5.97
C ILE A 25 9.13 -5.04 5.77
N ASP A 26 10.43 -5.20 5.56
CA ASP A 26 11.31 -4.08 5.28
C ASP A 26 11.25 -3.75 3.78
N ALA A 27 10.99 -2.48 3.52
CA ALA A 27 10.96 -1.89 2.19
C ALA A 27 11.69 -0.53 2.18
N CYS A 28 12.25 -0.10 3.32
CA CYS A 28 12.75 1.26 3.50
C CYS A 28 14.09 1.50 2.81
N TRP A 29 14.90 0.46 2.72
CA TRP A 29 16.16 0.47 1.99
C TRP A 29 15.92 0.14 0.51
N ASN A 30 16.83 0.55 -0.38
CA ASN A 30 16.72 0.33 -1.82
C ASN A 30 16.93 -1.16 -2.17
N GLY A 31 15.94 -1.97 -1.82
CA GLY A 31 15.78 -3.37 -2.14
C GLY A 31 14.32 -3.65 -2.46
N LYS A 32 14.03 -4.90 -2.85
CA LYS A 32 12.66 -5.40 -2.90
C LYS A 32 12.10 -5.47 -1.48
N ALA A 33 10.78 -5.41 -1.33
CA ALA A 33 10.17 -5.71 -0.03
C ALA A 33 10.61 -7.12 0.38
N ALA A 34 11.05 -7.28 1.63
CA ALA A 34 11.54 -8.54 2.15
C ALA A 34 11.03 -8.75 3.58
N THR A 35 10.76 -10.01 3.91
CA THR A 35 10.36 -10.42 5.25
C THR A 35 11.57 -10.47 6.16
N ASP A 36 11.51 -9.82 7.31
CA ASP A 36 12.51 -9.92 8.38
C ASP A 36 12.12 -11.02 9.37
N VAL A 37 12.53 -12.25 9.05
CA VAL A 37 12.20 -13.45 9.84
C VAL A 37 12.71 -13.37 11.29
N PRO A 38 13.95 -12.92 11.57
CA PRO A 38 14.41 -12.70 12.95
C PRO A 38 13.51 -11.77 13.76
N VAL A 39 13.10 -10.63 13.18
CA VAL A 39 12.17 -9.70 13.83
C VAL A 39 10.81 -10.36 14.03
N MET A 40 10.30 -11.10 13.04
CA MET A 40 9.04 -11.83 13.18
C MET A 40 9.08 -12.86 14.32
N PHE A 41 10.15 -13.65 14.44
CA PHE A 41 10.26 -14.64 15.53
C PHE A 41 10.21 -13.98 16.91
N LYS A 42 10.79 -12.79 17.03
CA LYS A 42 10.79 -12.00 18.26
C LYS A 42 9.42 -11.37 18.55
N ASP A 43 8.75 -10.82 17.55
CA ASP A 43 7.62 -9.92 17.78
C ASP A 43 6.25 -10.55 17.49
N VAL A 44 6.19 -11.63 16.71
CA VAL A 44 4.96 -12.39 16.51
C VAL A 44 4.70 -13.21 17.79
N PRO A 45 3.54 -13.04 18.44
CA PRO A 45 3.21 -13.81 19.62
C PRO A 45 2.97 -15.27 19.22
N SER A 46 3.48 -16.20 20.01
CA SER A 46 3.14 -17.61 19.86
C SER A 46 1.78 -17.91 20.51
N THR A 47 1.10 -18.97 20.03
CA THR A 47 -0.21 -19.39 20.56
C THR A 47 -0.14 -20.69 21.32
N ILE A 48 0.02 -21.80 20.61
CA ILE A 48 -0.05 -23.17 21.15
C ILE A 48 1.34 -23.70 21.49
N ILE A 49 2.33 -23.33 20.68
CA ILE A 49 3.71 -23.80 20.78
C ILE A 49 4.53 -22.65 21.34
N ASP A 50 5.26 -22.84 22.44
CA ASP A 50 6.15 -21.82 23.00
C ASP A 50 7.36 -21.54 22.07
N LYS A 51 8.06 -20.43 22.31
CA LYS A 51 9.14 -19.99 21.42
C LYS A 51 10.36 -20.91 21.49
N GLU A 52 10.61 -21.50 22.65
CA GLU A 52 11.69 -22.43 22.88
C GLU A 52 11.46 -23.72 22.06
N THR A 53 10.24 -24.24 22.06
CA THR A 53 9.83 -25.36 21.22
C THR A 53 9.88 -25.00 19.73
N LEU A 54 9.44 -23.80 19.34
CA LEU A 54 9.54 -23.32 17.95
C LEU A 54 11.00 -23.19 17.47
N ALA A 55 11.91 -22.79 18.36
CA ALA A 55 13.34 -22.78 18.08
C ALA A 55 13.91 -24.20 17.98
N LEU A 56 13.48 -25.12 18.85
CA LEU A 56 13.92 -26.52 18.84
C LEU A 56 13.56 -27.23 17.52
N ILE A 57 12.36 -26.99 16.98
CA ILE A 57 11.93 -27.54 15.68
C ILE A 57 12.51 -26.74 14.49
N GLN A 58 13.36 -25.76 14.75
CA GLN A 58 13.99 -24.92 13.72
C GLN A 58 12.94 -24.27 12.80
N VAL A 59 11.92 -23.61 13.37
CA VAL A 59 10.82 -23.03 12.59
C VAL A 59 11.28 -22.04 11.50
N VAL A 60 12.42 -21.39 11.71
CA VAL A 60 13.06 -20.48 10.75
C VAL A 60 13.57 -21.25 9.53
N ASP A 61 14.23 -22.39 9.74
CA ASP A 61 14.72 -23.23 8.65
C ASP A 61 13.56 -23.97 7.95
N LEU A 62 12.54 -24.37 8.70
CA LEU A 62 11.30 -24.91 8.15
C LEU A 62 10.60 -23.90 7.24
N HIS A 63 10.53 -22.63 7.66
CA HIS A 63 10.00 -21.55 6.82
C HIS A 63 10.83 -21.39 5.55
N ALA A 64 12.16 -21.33 5.66
CA ALA A 64 13.04 -21.20 4.50
C ALA A 64 12.88 -22.35 3.50
N ALA A 65 12.60 -23.57 3.96
CA ALA A 65 12.33 -24.72 3.11
C ALA A 65 10.94 -24.67 2.44
N MET A 66 9.93 -24.15 3.14
CA MET A 66 8.54 -24.08 2.66
C MET A 66 8.20 -22.82 1.86
N ASP A 67 9.00 -21.77 1.98
CA ASP A 67 8.72 -20.45 1.41
C ASP A 67 9.01 -20.39 -0.10
N HIS A 68 7.94 -20.59 -0.86
CA HIS A 68 7.85 -20.37 -2.28
C HIS A 68 6.90 -19.21 -2.62
N ALA A 69 6.63 -18.33 -1.64
CA ALA A 69 5.74 -17.19 -1.82
C ALA A 69 6.30 -16.23 -2.88
N ALA A 70 5.42 -15.66 -3.68
CA ALA A 70 5.80 -14.66 -4.67
C ALA A 70 6.04 -13.27 -4.03
N THR A 71 5.47 -13.01 -2.86
CA THR A 71 5.39 -11.70 -2.22
C THR A 71 5.97 -11.75 -0.80
N ALA A 72 6.51 -10.63 -0.32
CA ALA A 72 6.95 -10.50 1.06
C ALA A 72 5.77 -10.65 2.05
N VAL A 73 4.59 -10.15 1.69
CA VAL A 73 3.38 -10.37 2.52
C VAL A 73 3.03 -11.86 2.62
N GLY A 74 3.18 -12.61 1.52
CA GLY A 74 2.98 -14.06 1.49
C GLY A 74 3.95 -14.80 2.39
N SER A 75 5.25 -14.52 2.23
CA SER A 75 6.32 -15.07 3.06
C SER A 75 6.11 -14.78 4.56
N ALA A 76 5.77 -13.54 4.91
CA ALA A 76 5.42 -13.15 6.28
C ALA A 76 4.15 -13.86 6.78
N THR A 77 3.16 -14.07 5.92
CA THR A 77 1.93 -14.80 6.27
C THR A 77 2.21 -16.26 6.57
N LEU A 78 3.03 -16.91 5.73
CA LEU A 78 3.47 -18.28 5.94
C LEU A 78 4.22 -18.42 7.26
N PHE A 79 5.19 -17.54 7.53
CA PHE A 79 5.92 -17.56 8.80
C PHE A 79 4.99 -17.38 10.01
N ARG A 80 4.04 -16.44 9.92
CA ARG A 80 3.02 -16.24 10.97
C ARG A 80 2.19 -17.51 11.20
N SER A 81 1.80 -18.22 10.14
CA SER A 81 1.03 -19.45 10.26
C SER A 81 1.81 -20.59 10.91
N LEU A 82 3.13 -20.68 10.66
CA LEU A 82 4.01 -21.64 11.33
C LEU A 82 4.17 -21.32 12.83
N MET A 83 4.35 -20.04 13.16
CA MET A 83 4.44 -19.57 14.55
C MET A 83 3.11 -19.71 15.31
N ARG A 84 1.99 -19.66 14.58
CA ARG A 84 0.63 -19.69 15.15
C ARG A 84 -0.26 -20.65 14.37
N PRO A 85 -0.13 -21.97 14.61
CA PRO A 85 -1.02 -22.95 14.02
C PRO A 85 -2.48 -22.66 14.35
N LEU A 86 -3.37 -23.02 13.43
CA LEU A 86 -4.82 -22.88 13.61
C LEU A 86 -5.33 -23.83 14.70
N THR A 87 -6.28 -23.35 15.50
CA THR A 87 -6.97 -24.16 16.52
C THR A 87 -8.36 -24.63 16.10
N SER A 88 -8.94 -24.00 15.07
CA SER A 88 -10.29 -24.33 14.59
C SER A 88 -10.21 -25.40 13.49
N LEU A 89 -10.87 -26.54 13.73
CA LEU A 89 -10.97 -27.62 12.75
C LEU A 89 -11.64 -27.15 11.44
N ASP A 90 -12.73 -26.39 11.53
CA ASP A 90 -13.47 -25.89 10.37
C ASP A 90 -12.57 -25.02 9.47
N LEU A 91 -11.75 -24.15 10.07
CA LEU A 91 -10.84 -23.29 9.33
C LEU A 91 -9.67 -24.08 8.72
N ILE A 92 -9.17 -25.11 9.42
CA ILE A 92 -8.15 -26.03 8.89
C ILE A 92 -8.69 -26.75 7.65
N LEU A 93 -9.88 -27.36 7.76
CA LEU A 93 -10.50 -28.12 6.67
C LEU A 93 -10.80 -27.23 5.46
N ALA A 94 -11.32 -26.01 5.68
CA ALA A 94 -11.59 -25.08 4.59
C ALA A 94 -10.29 -24.58 3.90
N LYS A 95 -9.19 -24.42 4.66
CA LYS A 95 -7.88 -24.10 4.10
C LYS A 95 -7.36 -25.26 3.24
N GLN A 96 -7.45 -26.49 3.73
CA GLN A 96 -7.05 -27.70 3.00
C GLN A 96 -7.91 -27.95 1.74
N GLU A 97 -9.21 -27.68 1.81
CA GLU A 97 -10.10 -27.70 0.65
C GLU A 97 -9.69 -26.67 -0.40
N SER A 98 -9.33 -25.46 0.02
CA SER A 98 -8.83 -24.42 -0.88
C SER A 98 -7.53 -24.84 -1.58
N VAL A 99 -6.60 -25.48 -0.87
CA VAL A 99 -5.37 -26.02 -1.48
C VAL A 99 -5.72 -27.07 -2.54
N ARG A 100 -6.61 -28.02 -2.22
CA ARG A 100 -7.05 -29.08 -3.17
C ARG A 100 -7.74 -28.52 -4.41
N GLU A 101 -8.56 -27.49 -4.25
CA GLU A 101 -9.18 -26.80 -5.38
C GLU A 101 -8.12 -26.16 -6.29
N LEU A 102 -7.16 -25.44 -5.70
CA LEU A 102 -6.08 -24.78 -6.46
C LEU A 102 -5.12 -25.78 -7.13
N GLU A 103 -4.94 -26.97 -6.55
CA GLU A 103 -4.18 -28.05 -7.17
C GLU A 103 -4.89 -28.63 -8.40
N SER A 104 -6.21 -28.85 -8.30
CA SER A 104 -7.02 -29.44 -9.37
C SER A 104 -7.44 -28.46 -10.47
N ASN A 105 -7.47 -27.15 -10.19
CA ASN A 105 -7.89 -26.11 -11.12
C ASN A 105 -6.73 -25.25 -11.61
N ASP A 106 -6.07 -25.69 -12.69
CA ASP A 106 -4.94 -24.99 -13.31
C ASP A 106 -5.28 -23.55 -13.75
N LYS A 107 -6.50 -23.31 -14.23
CA LYS A 107 -6.95 -21.99 -14.68
C LYS A 107 -7.00 -21.00 -13.51
N LEU A 108 -7.61 -21.41 -12.39
CA LEU A 108 -7.69 -20.60 -11.18
C LEU A 108 -6.29 -20.37 -10.59
N ARG A 109 -5.47 -21.42 -10.51
CA ARG A 109 -4.09 -21.33 -10.01
C ARG A 109 -3.23 -20.37 -10.84
N ASN A 110 -3.33 -20.43 -12.17
CA ASN A 110 -2.58 -19.54 -13.04
C ASN A 110 -3.05 -18.08 -12.92
N ALA A 111 -4.36 -17.84 -12.85
CA ALA A 111 -4.91 -16.50 -12.64
C ALA A 111 -4.45 -15.87 -11.30
N ILE A 112 -4.41 -16.67 -10.23
CA ILE A 112 -3.87 -16.25 -8.94
C ILE A 112 -2.37 -15.98 -9.03
N GLY A 113 -1.60 -16.86 -9.68
CA GLY A 113 -0.16 -16.66 -9.88
C GLY A 113 0.16 -15.37 -10.66
N GLU A 114 -0.62 -15.06 -11.70
CA GLU A 114 -0.51 -13.79 -12.45
C GLU A 114 -0.86 -12.59 -11.58
N TYR A 115 -1.94 -12.69 -10.80
CA TYR A 115 -2.33 -11.65 -9.84
C TYR A 115 -1.21 -11.34 -8.83
N LEU A 116 -0.62 -12.38 -8.22
CA LEU A 116 0.46 -12.23 -7.24
C LEU A 116 1.71 -11.61 -7.87
N LYS A 117 2.06 -11.98 -9.11
CA LYS A 117 3.14 -11.33 -9.87
C LYS A 117 2.85 -9.85 -10.14
N GLU A 118 1.62 -9.49 -10.48
CA GLU A 118 1.23 -8.09 -10.66
C GLU A 118 1.28 -7.30 -9.35
N PHE A 119 0.88 -7.91 -8.22
CA PHE A 119 1.00 -7.29 -6.91
C PHE A 119 2.47 -7.08 -6.52
N GLN A 120 3.33 -8.10 -6.71
CA GLN A 120 4.76 -8.04 -6.41
C GLN A 120 5.46 -6.84 -7.07
N LYS A 121 5.07 -6.49 -8.32
CA LYS A 121 5.61 -5.31 -9.04
C LYS A 121 5.39 -3.97 -8.32
N GLY A 122 4.38 -3.88 -7.46
CA GLY A 122 4.05 -2.67 -6.70
C GLY A 122 4.25 -2.80 -5.19
N GLU A 123 4.59 -3.99 -4.70
CA GLU A 123 4.69 -4.30 -3.27
C GLU A 123 5.70 -3.40 -2.56
N ASN A 124 6.90 -3.24 -3.13
CA ASN A 124 7.93 -2.37 -2.55
C ASN A 124 7.47 -0.92 -2.39
N ASP A 125 6.86 -0.35 -3.44
CA ASP A 125 6.37 1.03 -3.39
C ASP A 125 5.25 1.19 -2.35
N LEU A 126 4.37 0.18 -2.26
CA LEU A 126 3.31 0.16 -1.27
C LEU A 126 3.88 0.09 0.16
N PHE A 127 4.79 -0.83 0.45
CA PHE A 127 5.37 -0.97 1.79
C PHE A 127 6.30 0.19 2.17
N LYS A 128 7.02 0.79 1.21
CA LYS A 128 7.73 2.08 1.43
C LYS A 128 6.79 3.17 1.94
N PHE A 129 5.62 3.28 1.31
CA PHE A 129 4.57 4.19 1.73
C PHE A 129 4.00 3.83 3.11
N LEU A 130 3.63 2.57 3.35
CA LEU A 130 3.04 2.14 4.64
C LEU A 130 4.01 2.32 5.81
N ASN A 131 5.28 1.99 5.62
CA ASN A 131 6.34 2.09 6.64
C ASN A 131 6.78 3.54 6.91
N GLY A 132 6.31 4.51 6.12
CA GLY A 132 6.66 5.92 6.28
C GLY A 132 8.10 6.24 5.88
N CYS A 133 8.65 5.49 4.93
CA CYS A 133 10.05 5.62 4.49
C CYS A 133 10.23 6.53 3.28
N ILE A 134 9.18 7.26 2.91
CA ILE A 134 9.19 8.24 1.83
C ILE A 134 9.81 9.54 2.34
N GLY A 135 10.98 9.89 1.82
CA GLY A 135 11.64 11.15 2.12
C GLY A 135 11.13 12.34 1.28
N PRO A 136 11.42 13.60 1.67
CA PRO A 136 11.02 14.79 0.91
C PRO A 136 11.52 14.80 -0.54
N ILE A 137 12.67 14.20 -0.81
CA ILE A 137 13.25 14.13 -2.16
C ILE A 137 12.39 13.24 -3.08
N GLY A 138 11.97 12.07 -2.58
CA GLY A 138 11.22 11.06 -3.33
C GLY A 138 9.70 11.23 -3.30
N VAL A 139 9.18 12.13 -2.45
CA VAL A 139 7.76 12.22 -2.06
C VAL A 139 6.77 12.07 -3.20
N TYR A 140 6.93 12.84 -4.29
CA TYR A 140 5.96 12.81 -5.37
C TYR A 140 6.02 11.53 -6.21
N ARG A 141 7.23 11.03 -6.49
CA ARG A 141 7.43 9.84 -7.33
C ARG A 141 6.99 8.59 -6.57
N GLU A 142 7.47 8.45 -5.35
CA GLU A 142 7.26 7.26 -4.51
C GLU A 142 5.81 7.18 -4.02
N SER A 143 5.21 8.29 -3.58
CA SER A 143 3.80 8.26 -3.19
C SER A 143 2.88 7.98 -4.38
N LYS A 144 3.19 8.51 -5.58
CA LYS A 144 2.43 8.19 -6.79
C LYS A 144 2.59 6.73 -7.21
N ALA A 145 3.77 6.15 -7.02
CA ALA A 145 4.01 4.73 -7.27
C ALA A 145 3.21 3.85 -6.30
N ALA A 146 3.18 4.21 -5.01
CA ALA A 146 2.41 3.51 -3.99
C ALA A 146 0.89 3.54 -4.25
N THR A 147 0.33 4.70 -4.61
CA THR A 147 -1.11 4.77 -4.95
C THR A 147 -1.44 3.98 -6.23
N LYS A 148 -0.52 3.97 -7.21
CA LYS A 148 -0.65 3.13 -8.41
C LYS A 148 -0.58 1.64 -8.07
N ALA A 149 0.26 1.23 -7.13
CA ALA A 149 0.35 -0.14 -6.64
C ALA A 149 -0.97 -0.58 -5.99
N GLY A 150 -1.53 0.23 -5.09
CA GLY A 150 -2.85 -0.02 -4.51
C GLY A 150 -3.94 -0.15 -5.58
N LYS A 151 -3.96 0.75 -6.57
CA LYS A 151 -4.91 0.65 -7.69
C LYS A 151 -4.75 -0.65 -8.49
N ARG A 152 -3.51 -1.02 -8.83
CA ARG A 152 -3.20 -2.26 -9.57
C ARG A 152 -3.69 -3.50 -8.82
N MET A 153 -3.51 -3.55 -7.50
CA MET A 153 -4.03 -4.63 -6.66
C MET A 153 -5.55 -4.78 -6.82
N ALA A 154 -6.31 -3.69 -6.73
CA ALA A 154 -7.77 -3.72 -6.87
C ALA A 154 -8.24 -4.05 -8.30
N ASP A 155 -7.48 -3.66 -9.32
CA ASP A 155 -7.84 -3.93 -10.71
C ASP A 155 -7.49 -5.38 -11.11
N ALA A 156 -6.36 -5.92 -10.65
CA ALA A 156 -5.86 -7.24 -11.06
C ALA A 156 -6.72 -8.40 -10.53
N VAL A 157 -7.34 -8.26 -9.35
CA VAL A 157 -8.19 -9.31 -8.75
C VAL A 157 -9.42 -9.63 -9.61
N LYS A 158 -9.85 -8.70 -10.47
CA LYS A 158 -11.03 -8.85 -11.34
C LYS A 158 -10.86 -9.96 -12.38
N ASN A 159 -9.61 -10.30 -12.71
CA ASN A 159 -9.29 -11.36 -13.67
C ASN A 159 -9.33 -12.77 -13.05
N ILE A 160 -9.40 -12.87 -11.73
CA ILE A 160 -9.43 -14.15 -11.03
C ILE A 160 -10.85 -14.73 -11.10
N PRO A 161 -11.03 -15.96 -11.65
CA PRO A 161 -12.34 -16.62 -11.61
C PRO A 161 -12.73 -16.88 -10.15
N MET A 162 -14.03 -16.88 -9.85
CA MET A 162 -14.47 -17.07 -8.47
C MET A 162 -14.20 -18.51 -8.01
N PRO A 163 -13.51 -18.73 -6.86
CA PRO A 163 -13.31 -20.07 -6.32
C PRO A 163 -14.61 -20.72 -5.81
N GLU A 164 -14.61 -22.05 -5.80
CA GLU A 164 -15.64 -22.91 -5.25
C GLU A 164 -15.49 -23.07 -3.73
N SER A 165 -14.25 -23.21 -3.25
CA SER A 165 -13.95 -23.40 -1.84
C SER A 165 -14.33 -22.16 -1.01
N PRO A 166 -14.96 -22.35 0.16
CA PRO A 166 -15.42 -21.22 0.99
C PRO A 166 -14.30 -20.27 1.40
N TYR A 167 -13.13 -20.82 1.73
CA TYR A 167 -12.00 -20.02 2.21
C TYR A 167 -11.32 -19.24 1.08
N ALA A 168 -10.99 -19.85 -0.07
CA ALA A 168 -10.42 -19.10 -1.19
C ALA A 168 -11.39 -18.04 -1.73
N ARG A 169 -12.69 -18.34 -1.79
CA ARG A 169 -13.72 -17.35 -2.15
C ARG A 169 -13.70 -16.16 -1.20
N PHE A 170 -13.69 -16.40 0.10
CA PHE A 170 -13.58 -15.35 1.11
C PHE A 170 -12.34 -14.47 0.90
N LEU A 171 -11.17 -15.05 0.60
CA LEU A 171 -9.96 -14.28 0.35
C LEU A 171 -10.10 -13.37 -0.87
N ILE A 172 -10.63 -13.89 -1.99
CA ILE A 172 -10.86 -13.10 -3.21
C ILE A 172 -11.89 -11.99 -2.95
N ASP A 173 -12.94 -12.26 -2.19
CA ASP A 173 -13.95 -11.27 -1.83
C ASP A 173 -13.39 -10.16 -0.94
N GLU A 174 -12.53 -10.47 0.04
CA GLU A 174 -11.84 -9.44 0.85
C GLU A 174 -10.95 -8.54 -0.03
N ILE A 175 -10.26 -9.09 -1.01
CA ILE A 175 -9.46 -8.29 -1.96
C ILE A 175 -10.38 -7.43 -2.84
N ARG A 176 -11.50 -7.95 -3.32
CA ARG A 176 -12.47 -7.18 -4.13
C ARG A 176 -13.15 -6.07 -3.33
N ASN A 177 -13.43 -6.30 -2.05
CA ASN A 177 -14.02 -5.32 -1.15
C ASN A 177 -13.15 -4.07 -0.96
N PHE A 178 -11.84 -4.15 -1.23
CA PHE A 178 -10.97 -2.99 -1.23
C PHE A 178 -11.39 -1.92 -2.24
N GLU A 179 -11.97 -2.27 -3.40
CA GLU A 179 -12.42 -1.29 -4.39
C GLU A 179 -13.50 -0.33 -3.82
N GLY A 180 -14.29 -0.80 -2.85
CA GLY A 180 -15.28 0.03 -2.16
C GLY A 180 -14.71 0.94 -1.07
N SER A 181 -13.41 0.82 -0.75
CA SER A 181 -12.87 1.39 0.47
C SER A 181 -12.56 2.90 0.38
N PRO A 182 -12.66 3.64 1.50
CA PRO A 182 -12.18 5.01 1.58
C PRO A 182 -10.71 5.18 1.19
N ALA A 183 -9.84 4.21 1.50
CA ALA A 183 -8.44 4.26 1.09
C ALA A 183 -8.29 4.13 -0.43
N TYR A 184 -9.02 3.20 -1.06
CA TYR A 184 -8.99 3.03 -2.51
C TYR A 184 -9.46 4.29 -3.26
N ARG A 185 -10.54 4.94 -2.80
CA ARG A 185 -11.03 6.19 -3.39
C ARG A 185 -9.98 7.30 -3.38
N LEU A 186 -9.17 7.37 -2.33
CA LEU A 186 -8.05 8.32 -2.23
C LEU A 186 -6.85 7.92 -3.11
N MET A 187 -6.59 6.62 -3.27
CA MET A 187 -5.50 6.12 -4.11
C MET A 187 -5.80 6.22 -5.61
N ARG A 188 -7.06 6.02 -6.02
CA ARG A 188 -7.50 6.05 -7.43
C ARG A 188 -7.63 7.47 -7.97
N GLY A 189 -8.06 8.41 -7.13
CA GLY A 189 -8.57 9.71 -7.56
C GLY A 189 -7.69 10.90 -7.19
N PRO A 190 -8.11 12.13 -7.56
CA PRO A 190 -7.49 13.34 -7.05
C PRO A 190 -7.71 13.46 -5.54
N ILE A 191 -6.63 13.74 -4.81
CA ILE A 191 -6.67 13.97 -3.37
C ILE A 191 -6.96 15.46 -3.14
N TRP A 192 -8.02 15.75 -2.39
CA TRP A 192 -8.40 17.10 -2.01
C TRP A 192 -8.06 17.36 -0.55
N ARG A 193 -7.38 18.47 -0.31
CA ARG A 193 -7.11 18.98 1.04
C ARG A 193 -8.23 19.94 1.43
N THR A 194 -8.88 19.64 2.55
CA THR A 194 -9.91 20.48 3.18
C THR A 194 -9.48 20.81 4.61
N PHE A 195 -10.16 21.76 5.27
CA PHE A 195 -9.92 22.06 6.69
C PHE A 195 -10.19 20.86 7.61
N ARG A 196 -11.08 19.95 7.20
CA ARG A 196 -11.43 18.73 7.94
C ARG A 196 -10.56 17.52 7.56
N GLY A 197 -9.48 17.74 6.80
CA GLY A 197 -8.55 16.69 6.36
C GLY A 197 -8.66 16.30 4.89
N LEU A 198 -8.18 15.11 4.56
CA LEU A 198 -8.09 14.60 3.19
C LEU A 198 -9.38 13.92 2.73
N LYS A 199 -9.86 14.32 1.55
CA LYS A 199 -11.08 13.80 0.94
C LYS A 199 -10.83 13.37 -0.52
N SER A 200 -11.53 12.32 -0.94
CA SER A 200 -11.58 11.92 -2.35
C SER A 200 -12.53 12.84 -3.13
N LYS A 201 -12.60 12.71 -4.45
CA LYS A 201 -13.51 13.53 -5.26
C LYS A 201 -14.98 13.35 -4.84
N GLU A 202 -15.35 12.13 -4.47
CA GLU A 202 -16.71 11.72 -4.14
C GLU A 202 -17.17 12.24 -2.77
N ASP A 203 -16.23 12.45 -1.83
CA ASP A 203 -16.54 12.85 -0.45
C ASP A 203 -16.55 14.38 -0.23
N VAL A 204 -16.33 15.17 -1.29
CA VAL A 204 -16.21 16.63 -1.22
C VAL A 204 -17.54 17.30 -1.56
N GLY A 205 -18.15 17.94 -0.56
CA GLY A 205 -19.35 18.75 -0.75
C GLY A 205 -19.10 20.00 -1.59
N TYR A 206 -20.14 20.46 -2.29
CA TYR A 206 -20.08 21.56 -3.25
C TYR A 206 -19.49 22.86 -2.66
N PHE A 207 -19.87 23.20 -1.42
CA PHE A 207 -19.44 24.43 -0.73
C PHE A 207 -18.19 24.28 0.13
N THR A 208 -17.47 23.15 0.04
CA THR A 208 -16.28 22.95 0.89
C THR A 208 -15.04 23.58 0.22
N PRO A 209 -14.34 24.54 0.86
CA PRO A 209 -13.07 25.04 0.36
C PRO A 209 -12.08 23.88 0.22
N ARG A 210 -11.50 23.74 -0.97
CA ARG A 210 -10.67 22.58 -1.33
C ARG A 210 -9.47 22.99 -2.15
N LEU A 211 -8.32 22.42 -1.80
CA LEU A 211 -7.09 22.54 -2.58
C LEU A 211 -6.75 21.18 -3.19
N LYS A 212 -6.55 21.14 -4.51
CA LYS A 212 -6.19 19.91 -5.22
C LYS A 212 -4.71 19.60 -4.99
N PHE A 213 -4.42 18.44 -4.41
CA PHE A 213 -3.05 17.95 -4.35
C PHE A 213 -2.59 17.45 -5.72
N ARG A 214 -1.34 17.73 -6.07
CA ARG A 214 -0.70 17.30 -7.31
C ARG A 214 0.67 16.72 -6.99
N TYR A 215 1.00 15.60 -7.64
CA TYR A 215 2.30 14.95 -7.50
C TYR A 215 3.39 15.68 -8.32
N HIS A 216 3.62 16.96 -8.05
CA HIS A 216 4.62 17.79 -8.73
C HIS A 216 5.19 18.85 -7.78
N ARG A 217 6.51 19.05 -7.87
CA ARG A 217 7.26 20.07 -7.10
C ARG A 217 6.85 21.49 -7.46
N PHE A 218 6.64 21.75 -8.74
CA PHE A 218 6.32 23.07 -9.27
C PHE A 218 4.89 23.06 -9.80
N THR A 219 3.97 23.65 -9.04
CA THR A 219 2.57 23.80 -9.45
C THR A 219 2.16 25.26 -9.41
N LEU A 220 0.90 25.57 -9.78
CA LEU A 220 0.44 26.95 -9.92
C LEU A 220 0.59 27.78 -8.62
N ASP A 221 0.46 27.14 -7.46
CA ASP A 221 0.76 27.71 -6.15
C ASP A 221 2.24 28.10 -5.98
N THR A 222 3.16 27.33 -6.55
CA THR A 222 4.60 27.63 -6.58
C THR A 222 4.89 28.84 -7.47
N TYR A 223 4.17 28.98 -8.59
CA TYR A 223 4.30 30.12 -9.50
C TYR A 223 3.40 31.31 -9.14
N GLY A 224 2.63 31.23 -8.06
CA GLY A 224 1.76 32.30 -7.60
C GLY A 224 2.52 33.61 -7.35
N PHE A 225 3.80 33.53 -6.99
CA PHE A 225 4.69 34.68 -6.82
C PHE A 225 4.96 35.46 -8.12
N LEU A 226 4.68 34.87 -9.29
CA LEU A 226 4.82 35.53 -10.59
C LEU A 226 3.53 36.27 -11.02
N LEU A 227 2.40 36.07 -10.32
CA LEU A 227 1.13 36.74 -10.65
C LEU A 227 1.20 38.28 -10.64
N PRO A 228 1.94 38.94 -9.74
CA PRO A 228 2.02 40.40 -9.78
C PRO A 228 2.78 40.92 -11.02
N ILE A 229 3.62 40.11 -11.66
CA ILE A 229 4.25 40.45 -12.95
C ILE A 229 3.18 40.55 -14.04
N ALA A 230 2.27 39.57 -14.10
CA ALA A 230 1.14 39.61 -15.03
C ALA A 230 0.24 40.85 -14.77
N GLY A 231 0.04 41.22 -13.51
CA GLY A 231 -0.66 42.43 -13.10
C GLY A 231 0.04 43.71 -13.57
N ALA A 232 1.37 43.81 -13.41
CA ALA A 232 2.16 44.96 -13.83
C ALA A 232 2.13 45.15 -15.35
N VAL A 233 2.30 44.06 -16.12
CA VAL A 233 2.19 44.07 -17.59
C VAL A 233 0.78 44.46 -18.05
N GLY A 234 -0.26 43.93 -17.40
CA GLY A 234 -1.65 44.29 -17.68
C GLY A 234 -1.95 45.77 -17.40
N GLY A 235 -1.51 46.28 -16.24
CA GLY A 235 -1.66 47.68 -15.85
C GLY A 235 -0.92 48.65 -16.77
N MET A 236 0.27 48.28 -17.26
CA MET A 236 0.98 49.03 -18.29
C MET A 236 0.17 49.12 -19.59
N LYS A 237 -0.39 47.99 -20.07
CA LYS A 237 -1.22 47.96 -21.28
C LYS A 237 -2.51 48.78 -21.14
N MET A 238 -3.04 48.90 -19.93
CA MET A 238 -4.23 49.70 -19.63
C MET A 238 -3.91 51.17 -19.32
N GLY A 239 -2.63 51.58 -19.38
CA GLY A 239 -2.21 52.96 -19.09
C GLY A 239 -2.27 53.35 -17.60
N MET A 240 -2.46 52.40 -16.70
CA MET A 240 -2.55 52.63 -15.25
C MET A 240 -1.17 52.76 -14.57
N ILE A 241 -0.12 52.25 -15.22
CA ILE A 241 1.24 52.18 -14.68
C ILE A 241 2.22 52.54 -15.79
N SER A 242 3.27 53.31 -15.48
CA SER A 242 4.30 53.65 -16.47
C SER A 242 5.12 52.41 -16.87
N GLY A 243 5.67 52.42 -18.09
CA GLY A 243 6.52 51.33 -18.58
C GLY A 243 7.77 51.10 -17.73
N GLU A 244 8.36 52.15 -17.19
CA GLU A 244 9.54 52.08 -16.30
C GLU A 244 9.20 51.37 -14.98
N VAL A 245 8.08 51.74 -14.36
CA VAL A 245 7.61 51.11 -13.12
C VAL A 245 7.23 49.66 -13.37
N ALA A 246 6.54 49.36 -14.48
CA ALA A 246 6.21 47.99 -14.85
C ALA A 246 7.46 47.13 -15.10
N SER A 247 8.49 47.69 -15.74
CA SER A 247 9.76 47.00 -15.99
C SER A 247 10.53 46.73 -14.70
N ALA A 248 10.65 47.72 -13.81
CA ALA A 248 11.31 47.56 -12.51
C ALA A 248 10.62 46.51 -11.63
N ILE A 249 9.28 46.55 -11.55
CA ILE A 249 8.48 45.54 -10.84
C ILE A 249 8.69 44.16 -11.47
N SER A 250 8.64 44.06 -12.79
CA SER A 250 8.79 42.78 -13.50
C SER A 250 10.18 42.19 -13.27
N PHE A 251 11.25 42.97 -13.40
CA PHE A 251 12.62 42.50 -13.20
C PHE A 251 12.86 42.05 -11.75
N GLY A 252 12.50 42.89 -10.77
CA GLY A 252 12.67 42.57 -9.35
C GLY A 252 11.89 41.32 -8.93
N LEU A 253 10.64 41.21 -9.35
CA LEU A 253 9.80 40.04 -9.06
C LEU A 253 10.19 38.79 -9.86
N SER A 254 10.82 38.93 -11.03
CA SER A 254 11.29 37.78 -11.79
C SER A 254 12.43 37.06 -11.07
N VAL A 255 13.46 37.82 -10.66
CA VAL A 255 14.62 37.25 -9.95
C VAL A 255 14.20 36.74 -8.57
N PHE A 256 13.47 37.56 -7.82
CA PHE A 256 12.98 37.18 -6.50
C PHE A 256 11.97 36.03 -6.57
N GLY A 257 11.00 36.10 -7.48
CA GLY A 257 9.98 35.07 -7.66
C GLY A 257 10.57 33.74 -8.14
N ALA A 258 11.55 33.75 -9.04
CA ALA A 258 12.26 32.54 -9.45
C ALA A 258 13.05 31.92 -8.28
N TYR A 259 13.77 32.73 -7.51
CA TYR A 259 14.49 32.28 -6.31
C TYR A 259 13.53 31.66 -5.28
N TRP A 260 12.42 32.33 -4.96
CA TRP A 260 11.41 31.80 -4.05
C TRP A 260 10.69 30.58 -4.59
N ALA A 261 10.41 30.51 -5.89
CA ALA A 261 9.82 29.32 -6.51
C ALA A 261 10.75 28.11 -6.39
N LEU A 262 12.06 28.29 -6.54
CA LEU A 262 13.06 27.24 -6.33
C LEU A 262 13.16 26.81 -4.87
N LEU A 263 13.25 27.75 -3.92
CA LEU A 263 13.26 27.43 -2.49
C LEU A 263 11.97 26.74 -2.05
N TYR A 264 10.82 27.30 -2.42
CA TYR A 264 9.52 26.76 -2.06
C TYR A 264 9.28 25.41 -2.74
N GLY A 265 9.37 25.33 -4.07
CA GLY A 265 9.10 24.10 -4.82
C GLY A 265 10.15 23.00 -4.62
N GLY A 266 11.41 23.38 -4.40
CA GLY A 266 12.52 22.44 -4.25
C GLY A 266 12.68 21.89 -2.83
N ILE A 267 12.41 22.71 -1.80
CA ILE A 267 12.73 22.36 -0.41
C ILE A 267 11.48 22.37 0.48
N ALA A 268 10.75 23.48 0.53
CA ALA A 268 9.68 23.65 1.52
C ALA A 268 8.43 22.82 1.17
N LYS A 269 7.96 22.92 -0.06
CA LYS A 269 6.73 22.27 -0.55
C LYS A 269 6.79 20.75 -0.45
N PRO A 270 7.87 20.04 -0.86
CA PRO A 270 7.95 18.59 -0.69
C PRO A 270 7.80 18.15 0.77
N ARG A 271 8.37 18.91 1.72
CA ARG A 271 8.24 18.65 3.16
C ARG A 271 6.83 18.94 3.66
N ILE A 272 6.23 20.05 3.25
CA ILE A 272 4.85 20.40 3.59
C ILE A 272 3.87 19.35 3.06
N ASP A 273 4.06 18.89 1.83
CA ASP A 273 3.21 17.88 1.20
C ASP A 273 3.38 16.50 1.86
N LEU A 274 4.61 16.15 2.25
CA LEU A 274 4.87 14.94 3.04
C LEU A 274 4.07 14.98 4.35
N ASP A 275 4.25 16.04 5.14
CA ASP A 275 3.64 16.16 6.48
C ASP A 275 2.12 16.33 6.44
N LYS A 276 1.61 17.09 5.47
CA LYS A 276 0.19 17.51 5.43
C LYS A 276 -0.69 16.69 4.49
N VAL A 277 -0.11 15.90 3.59
CA VAL A 277 -0.86 15.07 2.64
C VAL A 277 -0.45 13.61 2.71
N ILE A 278 0.82 13.29 2.51
CA ILE A 278 1.26 11.90 2.38
C ILE A 278 1.15 11.15 3.72
N ASP A 279 1.63 11.74 4.81
CA ASP A 279 1.56 11.11 6.13
C ASP A 279 0.11 10.94 6.64
N PRO A 280 -0.78 11.94 6.53
CA PRO A 280 -2.18 11.76 6.88
C PRO A 280 -2.87 10.72 5.98
N LEU A 281 -2.52 10.64 4.69
CA LEU A 281 -3.01 9.60 3.79
C LEU A 281 -2.59 8.21 4.28
N ARG A 282 -1.30 8.02 4.59
CA ARG A 282 -0.75 6.78 5.14
C ARG A 282 -1.48 6.35 6.40
N LYS A 283 -1.62 7.26 7.37
CA LYS A 283 -2.34 7.00 8.63
C LYS A 283 -3.82 6.68 8.40
N LYS A 284 -4.46 7.22 7.36
CA LYS A 284 -5.85 6.89 7.01
C LYS A 284 -5.93 5.50 6.37
N THR A 285 -5.02 5.17 5.47
CA THR A 285 -4.90 3.84 4.85
C THR A 285 -4.63 2.75 5.89
N LEU A 286 -3.72 2.98 6.84
CA LEU A 286 -3.40 2.03 7.92
C LEU A 286 -4.54 1.82 8.92
N ARG A 287 -5.61 2.63 8.87
CA ARG A 287 -6.82 2.47 9.70
C ARG A 287 -8.02 1.95 8.92
N ASP A 288 -7.88 1.77 7.61
CA ASP A 288 -8.96 1.34 6.73
C ASP A 288 -9.08 -0.19 6.75
N LEU A 289 -10.11 -0.71 7.42
CA LEU A 289 -10.30 -2.14 7.59
C LEU A 289 -10.35 -2.93 6.26
N PRO A 290 -11.05 -2.48 5.20
CA PRO A 290 -11.06 -3.20 3.93
C PRO A 290 -9.67 -3.26 3.27
N PHE A 291 -8.85 -2.21 3.39
CA PHE A 291 -7.47 -2.25 2.90
C PHE A 291 -6.62 -3.25 3.68
N ILE A 292 -6.75 -3.25 5.00
CA ILE A 292 -6.02 -4.19 5.86
C ILE A 292 -6.41 -5.64 5.54
N GLY A 293 -7.71 -5.91 5.42
CA GLY A 293 -8.24 -7.22 5.05
C GLY A 293 -7.76 -7.68 3.68
N ALA A 294 -7.73 -6.79 2.69
CA ALA A 294 -7.24 -7.11 1.35
C ALA A 294 -5.76 -7.51 1.35
N ILE A 295 -4.89 -6.77 2.03
CA ILE A 295 -3.45 -7.13 2.08
C ILE A 295 -3.23 -8.45 2.84
N ASP A 296 -3.94 -8.67 3.94
CA ASP A 296 -3.87 -9.93 4.67
C ASP A 296 -4.40 -11.10 3.81
N ALA A 297 -5.43 -10.86 2.99
CA ALA A 297 -5.96 -11.84 2.04
C ALA A 297 -4.99 -12.14 0.90
N VAL A 298 -4.25 -11.14 0.39
CA VAL A 298 -3.16 -11.36 -0.58
C VAL A 298 -2.09 -12.27 0.01
N GLY A 299 -1.65 -12.00 1.24
CA GLY A 299 -0.66 -12.83 1.92
C GLY A 299 -1.14 -14.26 2.15
N LYS A 300 -2.39 -14.44 2.58
CA LYS A 300 -3.01 -15.77 2.76
C LYS A 300 -3.16 -16.52 1.44
N LEU A 301 -3.47 -15.82 0.34
CA LEU A 301 -3.58 -16.42 -0.98
C LEU A 301 -2.22 -16.91 -1.51
N ASP A 302 -1.18 -16.10 -1.31
CA ASP A 302 0.19 -16.47 -1.67
C ASP A 302 0.74 -17.60 -0.81
N GLU A 303 0.37 -17.64 0.48
CA GLU A 303 0.66 -18.79 1.35
C GLU A 303 0.08 -20.10 0.81
N LEU A 304 -1.18 -20.10 0.34
CA LEU A 304 -1.77 -21.30 -0.29
C LEU A 304 -0.99 -21.74 -1.53
N MET A 305 -0.56 -20.78 -2.35
CA MET A 305 0.28 -21.05 -3.53
C MET A 305 1.65 -21.60 -3.13
N SER A 306 2.22 -21.12 -2.03
CA SER A 306 3.48 -21.61 -1.47
C SER A 306 3.38 -23.07 -1.05
N PHE A 307 2.28 -23.49 -0.41
CA PHE A 307 2.08 -24.91 -0.04
C PHE A 307 2.07 -25.83 -1.27
N ILE A 308 1.39 -25.41 -2.34
CA ILE A 308 1.31 -26.18 -3.59
C ILE A 308 2.68 -26.25 -4.26
N ALA A 309 3.41 -25.14 -4.28
CA ALA A 309 4.75 -25.09 -4.84
C ALA A 309 5.74 -25.95 -4.04
N TYR A 310 5.65 -25.91 -2.71
CA TYR A 310 6.44 -26.77 -1.82
C TYR A 310 6.16 -28.25 -2.08
N ALA A 311 4.88 -28.66 -2.12
CA ALA A 311 4.51 -30.04 -2.42
C ALA A 311 5.12 -30.53 -3.76
N LYS A 312 5.08 -29.69 -4.80
CA LYS A 312 5.69 -30.00 -6.10
C LYS A 312 7.21 -30.04 -6.09
N ALA A 313 7.85 -29.26 -5.23
CA ALA A 313 9.31 -29.19 -5.10
C ALA A 313 9.86 -30.34 -4.25
N THR A 314 9.09 -30.84 -3.29
CA THR A 314 9.49 -31.98 -2.47
C THR A 314 9.32 -33.30 -3.22
N PRO A 315 10.37 -34.14 -3.32
CA PRO A 315 10.23 -35.47 -3.88
C PRO A 315 9.32 -36.30 -2.97
N HIS A 316 8.15 -36.69 -3.48
CA HIS A 316 7.28 -37.64 -2.79
C HIS A 316 7.74 -39.07 -3.09
N PRO A 317 7.90 -39.95 -2.09
CA PRO A 317 7.93 -41.38 -2.36
C PRO A 317 6.55 -41.78 -2.91
N THR A 318 6.49 -42.02 -4.22
CA THR A 318 5.36 -42.66 -4.91
C THR A 318 5.28 -44.13 -4.56
#